data_AF-A0A0F8YXH1-F1
#
_entry.id   AF-A0A0F8YXH1-F1
#
_cell.length_a   1.000
_cell.length_b   1.000
_cell.length_c   1.000
_cell.angle_alpha   90.00
_cell.angle_beta   90.00
_cell.angle_gamma   90.00
#
_symmetry.space_group_name_H-M   'P 1'
#
loop_
_entity.id
_entity.type
_entity.pdbx_description
1 polymer ?
#
loop_
_entity_poly.entity_id
_entity_poly.type
_entity_poly.pdbx_seq_one_letter_code
_entity_poly.pdbx_strand_id
1 'polypeptide(L)'
;SRSGFLSQKSRIIHFGLGNFKSFLRLQKINVKPLTVICGTNNCGKSSLIQSILLLSQSITSSFREFRRIPRYYRMREKIKYEKPLYFEGEFCHLSDYDNTINSFSINSEVVLSFTSGVEEGVNWVDIVTAETGTGPVIRSVGADTNVDLVFDTKGTGDIDVSTSKIVNVVDPTADQGAATKKYVDDNIGFDLGEFTVAGLPTASSNANGWALATDAGGGRTVVRSDGTDWKVVVVEGATVTT
;
A
#
# COMPACT_ATOMS: atom_id res chain seq x y z
N SER A 1 31.39 -13.96 -60.88
CA SER A 1 31.10 -13.14 -59.69
C SER A 1 29.71 -12.53 -59.86
N ARG A 2 28.65 -13.15 -59.31
CA ARG A 2 27.26 -12.71 -59.51
C ARG A 2 26.86 -11.76 -58.38
N SER A 3 26.66 -10.49 -58.72
CA SER A 3 26.04 -9.46 -57.88
C SER A 3 24.57 -9.81 -57.62
N GLY A 4 24.28 -10.30 -56.42
CA GLY A 4 22.91 -10.49 -55.92
C GLY A 4 22.49 -9.30 -55.06
N PHE A 5 22.23 -8.14 -55.67
CA PHE A 5 21.51 -7.06 -54.98
C PHE A 5 20.06 -7.55 -54.81
N LEU A 6 19.76 -8.11 -53.64
CA LEU A 6 18.41 -8.51 -53.26
C LEU A 6 17.51 -7.28 -53.38
N SER A 7 16.61 -7.30 -54.36
CA SER A 7 15.50 -6.36 -54.47
C SER A 7 14.69 -6.42 -53.16
N GLN A 8 14.92 -5.46 -52.27
CA GLN A 8 14.07 -5.25 -51.11
C GLN A 8 12.69 -4.85 -51.62
N LYS A 9 11.80 -5.83 -51.76
CA LYS A 9 10.41 -5.60 -52.10
C LYS A 9 9.83 -4.71 -51.00
N SER A 10 9.57 -3.44 -51.32
CA SER A 10 9.03 -2.45 -50.37
C SER A 10 7.67 -2.93 -49.87
N ARG A 11 7.63 -3.54 -48.67
CA ARG A 11 6.38 -3.98 -48.06
C ARG A 11 5.64 -2.78 -47.52
N ILE A 12 4.54 -2.43 -48.17
CA ILE A 12 3.58 -1.45 -47.67
C ILE A 12 2.63 -2.21 -46.75
N ILE A 13 2.49 -1.75 -45.51
CA ILE A 13 1.54 -2.32 -44.54
C ILE A 13 0.27 -1.48 -44.61
N HIS A 14 -0.85 -2.15 -44.84
CA HIS A 14 -2.17 -1.53 -44.85
C HIS A 14 -2.91 -1.93 -43.56
N PHE A 15 -3.32 -0.96 -42.75
CA PHE A 15 -4.16 -1.25 -41.58
C PHE A 15 -5.26 -0.20 -41.41
N GLY A 16 -6.41 -0.63 -40.86
CA GLY A 16 -7.57 0.22 -40.61
C GLY A 16 -7.74 0.44 -39.11
N LEU A 17 -8.04 1.67 -38.69
CA LEU A 17 -8.30 2.05 -37.31
C LEU A 17 -9.62 2.82 -37.21
N GLY A 18 -10.56 2.36 -36.39
CA GLY A 18 -11.82 3.05 -36.14
C GLY A 18 -12.37 2.70 -34.77
N ASN A 19 -13.22 3.56 -34.23
CA ASN A 19 -13.73 3.50 -32.85
C ASN A 19 -12.63 3.29 -31.78
N PHE A 20 -11.46 3.93 -31.97
CA PHE A 20 -10.31 3.79 -31.07
C PHE A 20 -9.76 5.16 -30.67
N LYS A 21 -9.95 5.54 -29.40
CA LYS A 21 -9.55 6.84 -28.84
C LYS A 21 -10.02 7.99 -29.74
N SER A 22 -9.09 8.81 -30.24
CA SER A 22 -9.35 9.96 -31.10
C SER A 22 -9.86 9.59 -32.51
N PHE A 23 -9.82 8.31 -32.89
CA PHE A 23 -10.25 7.82 -34.21
C PHE A 23 -11.67 7.25 -34.14
N LEU A 24 -12.68 8.11 -34.26
CA LEU A 24 -14.09 7.70 -34.23
C LEU A 24 -14.51 6.92 -35.48
N ARG A 25 -14.11 7.39 -36.67
CA ARG A 25 -14.41 6.76 -37.96
C ARG A 25 -13.27 5.85 -38.40
N LEU A 26 -13.57 4.82 -39.19
CA LEU A 26 -12.57 3.94 -39.78
C LEU A 26 -11.67 4.72 -40.74
N GLN A 27 -10.40 4.86 -40.38
CA GLN A 27 -9.34 5.43 -41.21
C GLN A 27 -8.43 4.30 -41.69
N LYS A 28 -8.12 4.30 -43.00
CA LYS A 28 -7.16 3.37 -43.59
C LYS A 28 -5.81 4.05 -43.69
N ILE A 29 -4.79 3.43 -43.10
CA ILE A 29 -3.45 3.97 -42.99
C ILE A 29 -2.48 3.04 -43.70
N ASN A 30 -1.66 3.63 -44.56
CA ASN A 30 -0.65 2.92 -45.34
C ASN A 30 0.73 3.26 -44.77
N VAL A 31 1.37 2.31 -44.10
CA VAL A 31 2.71 2.47 -43.55
C VAL A 31 3.71 2.02 -44.60
N LYS A 32 4.55 2.96 -45.03
CA LYS A 32 5.70 2.71 -45.91
C LYS A 32 6.94 2.37 -45.07
N PRO A 33 7.98 1.74 -45.64
CA PRO A 33 9.21 1.40 -44.92
C PRO A 33 9.82 2.56 -44.10
N LEU A 34 9.69 3.79 -44.59
CA LEU A 34 9.93 5.01 -43.82
C LEU A 34 8.63 5.81 -43.72
N THR A 35 8.12 5.96 -42.51
CA THR A 35 6.89 6.73 -42.22
C THR A 35 7.16 7.62 -41.01
N VAL A 36 6.92 8.92 -41.15
CA VAL A 36 7.05 9.91 -40.07
C VAL A 36 5.66 10.32 -39.61
N ILE A 37 5.40 10.26 -38.30
CA ILE A 37 4.14 10.70 -37.69
C ILE A 37 4.36 12.06 -37.06
N CYS A 38 3.80 13.11 -37.66
CA CYS A 38 3.89 14.49 -37.18
C CYS A 38 2.51 15.16 -37.12
N GLY A 39 2.37 16.17 -36.27
CA GLY A 39 1.12 16.91 -36.05
C GLY A 39 1.15 17.69 -34.74
N THR A 40 0.14 18.52 -34.48
CA THR A 40 0.02 19.28 -33.21
C THR A 40 -0.13 18.37 -32.00
N ASN A 41 0.14 18.89 -30.80
CA ASN A 41 -0.10 18.12 -29.58
C ASN A 41 -1.58 17.74 -29.48
N ASN A 42 -1.86 16.56 -28.92
CA ASN A 42 -3.20 16.01 -28.75
C ASN A 42 -3.96 15.65 -30.05
N CYS A 43 -3.30 15.65 -31.22
CA CYS A 43 -3.95 15.28 -32.50
C CYS A 43 -4.11 13.76 -32.73
N GLY A 44 -3.84 12.93 -31.72
CA GLY A 44 -4.00 11.47 -31.81
C GLY A 44 -2.76 10.68 -32.24
N LYS A 45 -1.55 11.27 -32.27
CA LYS A 45 -0.30 10.56 -32.57
C LYS A 45 -0.05 9.37 -31.63
N SER A 46 -0.19 9.59 -30.32
CA SER A 46 -0.03 8.53 -29.31
C SER A 46 -1.10 7.45 -29.45
N SER A 47 -2.33 7.83 -29.78
CA SER A 47 -3.42 6.89 -30.09
C SER A 47 -3.07 6.00 -31.29
N LEU A 48 -2.46 6.58 -32.34
CA LEU A 48 -2.01 5.80 -33.50
C LEU A 48 -0.92 4.78 -33.10
N ILE A 49 0.10 5.22 -32.35
CA ILE A 49 1.17 4.34 -31.86
C ILE A 49 0.60 3.23 -30.98
N GLN A 50 -0.27 3.56 -30.02
CA GLN A 50 -0.88 2.58 -29.12
C GLN A 50 -1.76 1.56 -29.84
N SER A 51 -2.46 1.95 -30.91
CA SER A 51 -3.22 0.99 -31.72
C SER A 51 -2.31 -0.04 -32.41
N ILE A 52 -1.15 0.41 -32.88
CA ILE A 52 -0.14 -0.43 -33.52
C ILE A 52 0.49 -1.38 -32.48
N LEU A 53 0.74 -0.88 -31.27
CA LEU A 53 1.25 -1.68 -30.16
C LEU A 53 0.27 -2.79 -29.75
N LEU A 54 -1.00 -2.45 -29.53
CA LEU A 54 -2.04 -3.44 -29.19
C LEU A 54 -2.21 -4.49 -30.29
N LEU A 55 -2.12 -4.07 -31.55
CA LEU A 55 -2.18 -4.98 -32.69
C LEU A 55 -0.95 -5.92 -32.72
N SER A 56 0.26 -5.41 -32.46
CA SER A 56 1.47 -6.22 -32.38
C SER A 56 1.40 -7.25 -31.24
N GLN A 57 0.93 -6.83 -30.05
CA GLN A 57 0.77 -7.71 -28.89
C GLN A 57 -0.26 -8.80 -29.14
N SER A 58 -1.44 -8.43 -29.68
CA SER A 58 -2.51 -9.39 -29.96
C SER A 58 -2.07 -10.46 -30.96
N ILE A 59 -1.38 -10.05 -32.03
CA ILE A 59 -0.87 -10.99 -33.04
C ILE A 59 0.22 -11.90 -32.46
N THR A 60 1.09 -11.37 -31.59
CA THR A 60 2.17 -12.15 -30.96
C THR A 60 1.63 -13.20 -29.99
N SER A 61 0.62 -12.84 -29.19
CA SER A 61 -0.08 -13.77 -28.29
C SER A 61 -0.76 -14.91 -29.05
N SER A 62 -1.48 -14.60 -30.14
CA SER A 62 -2.10 -15.63 -30.99
C SER A 62 -1.07 -16.59 -31.58
N PHE A 63 0.10 -16.10 -32.02
CA PHE A 63 1.15 -16.97 -32.58
C PHE A 63 1.76 -17.93 -31.56
N ARG A 64 1.84 -17.55 -30.27
CA ARG A 64 2.33 -18.40 -29.18
C ARG A 64 1.38 -19.57 -28.90
N GLU A 65 0.07 -19.33 -28.93
CA GLU A 65 -0.95 -20.38 -28.76
C GLU A 65 -0.84 -21.47 -29.84
N PHE A 66 -0.57 -21.08 -31.09
CA PHE A 66 -0.37 -22.02 -32.20
C PHE A 66 0.89 -22.90 -32.05
N ARG A 67 1.96 -22.41 -31.40
CA ARG A 67 3.15 -23.23 -31.12
C ARG A 67 2.91 -24.30 -30.05
N ARG A 68 1.84 -24.19 -29.26
CA ARG A 68 1.43 -25.18 -28.25
C ARG A 68 0.55 -26.31 -28.81
N ILE A 69 0.14 -26.24 -30.09
CA ILE A 69 -0.65 -27.29 -30.72
C ILE A 69 0.22 -28.57 -30.88
N PRO A 70 -0.23 -29.75 -30.40
CA PRO A 70 0.48 -31.01 -30.58
C PRO A 70 0.78 -31.29 -32.06
N ARG A 71 1.98 -31.84 -32.35
CA ARG A 71 2.50 -32.07 -33.72
C ARG A 71 1.52 -32.78 -34.67
N TYR A 72 0.57 -33.53 -34.15
CA TYR A 72 -0.43 -34.29 -34.91
C TYR A 72 -1.36 -33.41 -35.79
N TYR A 73 -1.69 -32.18 -35.37
CA TYR A 73 -2.59 -31.30 -36.14
C TYR A 73 -1.87 -30.43 -37.19
N ARG A 74 -0.55 -30.56 -37.35
CA ARG A 74 0.26 -29.64 -38.20
C ARG A 74 0.19 -29.94 -39.71
N MET A 75 -0.59 -30.93 -40.14
CA MET A 75 -0.53 -31.48 -41.50
C MET A 75 -1.68 -31.10 -42.44
N ARG A 76 -2.65 -30.28 -42.03
CA ARG A 76 -3.67 -29.76 -42.95
C ARG A 76 -3.39 -28.30 -43.29
N GLU A 77 -2.93 -28.11 -44.52
CA GLU A 77 -2.61 -26.86 -45.22
C GLU A 77 -1.44 -26.03 -44.67
N LYS A 78 -0.41 -25.87 -45.51
CA LYS A 78 0.63 -24.84 -45.35
C LYS A 78 -0.02 -23.47 -45.58
N ILE A 79 -0.77 -22.97 -44.61
CA ILE A 79 -1.13 -21.56 -44.60
C ILE A 79 0.19 -20.80 -44.43
N LYS A 80 0.59 -20.10 -45.49
CA LYS A 80 1.84 -19.35 -45.57
C LYS A 80 1.65 -18.06 -44.76
N TYR A 81 1.57 -18.19 -43.43
CA TYR A 81 1.49 -17.04 -42.55
C TYR A 81 2.78 -16.23 -42.70
N GLU A 82 2.67 -15.03 -43.29
CA GLU A 82 3.76 -14.07 -43.25
C GLU A 82 4.08 -13.79 -41.78
N LYS A 83 5.38 -13.71 -41.45
CA LYS A 83 5.83 -13.42 -40.09
C LYS A 83 5.05 -12.21 -39.56
N PRO A 84 4.50 -12.27 -38.34
CA PRO A 84 3.74 -11.17 -37.77
C PRO A 84 4.61 -9.91 -37.66
N LEU A 85 3.97 -8.74 -37.58
CA LEU A 85 4.64 -7.47 -37.46
C LEU A 85 5.37 -7.38 -36.10
N TYR A 86 6.66 -7.72 -36.13
CA TYR A 86 7.57 -7.65 -34.99
C TYR A 86 8.22 -6.26 -34.97
N PHE A 87 8.01 -5.52 -33.89
CA PHE A 87 8.72 -4.26 -33.60
C PHE A 87 9.98 -4.58 -32.78
N GLU A 88 10.88 -5.33 -33.40
CA GLU A 88 12.17 -5.75 -32.85
C GLU A 88 13.27 -5.41 -33.86
N GLY A 89 14.18 -4.52 -33.49
CA GLY A 89 15.31 -4.07 -34.30
C GLY A 89 16.23 -3.15 -33.51
N GLU A 90 17.38 -2.78 -34.08
CA GLU A 90 18.44 -2.01 -33.42
C GLU A 90 17.96 -0.70 -32.73
N PHE A 91 16.88 -0.11 -33.23
CA PHE A 91 16.32 1.15 -32.74
C PHE A 91 14.93 1.02 -32.09
N CYS A 92 14.38 -0.20 -32.00
CA CYS A 92 13.04 -0.44 -31.49
C CYS A 92 12.94 -1.85 -30.90
N HIS A 93 12.84 -1.94 -29.57
CA HIS A 93 12.68 -3.18 -28.82
C HIS A 93 11.41 -3.09 -27.99
N LEU A 94 10.27 -3.42 -28.61
CA LEU A 94 8.97 -3.33 -27.95
C LEU A 94 8.46 -4.66 -27.37
N SER A 95 9.05 -5.78 -27.79
CA SER A 95 8.84 -7.15 -27.31
C SER A 95 7.38 -7.59 -27.07
N ASP A 96 7.19 -8.76 -26.48
CA ASP A 96 5.89 -9.18 -25.99
C ASP A 96 5.67 -8.75 -24.54
N TYR A 97 4.40 -8.62 -24.13
CA TYR A 97 4.01 -8.19 -22.78
C TYR A 97 4.72 -9.02 -21.70
N ASP A 98 4.82 -10.35 -21.90
CA ASP A 98 5.52 -11.22 -20.96
C ASP A 98 7.02 -10.92 -20.91
N ASN A 99 7.68 -10.57 -22.03
CA ASN A 99 9.11 -10.27 -22.06
C ASN A 99 9.41 -8.90 -21.44
N THR A 100 8.55 -7.90 -21.66
CA THR A 100 8.68 -6.57 -21.07
C THR A 100 8.49 -6.61 -19.55
N ILE A 101 7.63 -7.52 -19.06
CA ILE A 101 7.41 -7.73 -17.61
C ILE A 101 8.44 -8.69 -17.01
N ASN A 102 8.79 -9.79 -17.70
CA ASN A 102 9.56 -10.90 -17.11
C ASN A 102 11.05 -10.94 -17.51
N SER A 103 11.50 -10.16 -18.50
CA SER A 103 12.86 -10.27 -19.05
C SER A 103 13.68 -8.98 -19.00
N PHE A 104 13.46 -8.14 -17.98
CA PHE A 104 14.55 -7.32 -17.41
C PHE A 104 14.70 -7.43 -15.89
N SER A 105 13.86 -8.20 -15.20
CA SER A 105 14.22 -8.68 -13.88
C SER A 105 13.57 -10.01 -13.55
N ILE A 106 14.40 -11.05 -13.45
CA ILE A 106 13.99 -12.40 -13.04
C ILE A 106 13.87 -12.52 -11.51
N ASN A 107 14.21 -11.46 -10.76
CA ASN A 107 14.26 -11.45 -9.28
C ASN A 107 13.76 -10.13 -8.65
N SER A 108 13.22 -9.18 -9.42
CA SER A 108 12.68 -7.95 -8.85
C SER A 108 11.17 -7.98 -8.99
N GLU A 109 10.51 -8.02 -7.83
CA GLU A 109 9.14 -7.58 -7.65
C GLU A 109 8.86 -6.35 -8.53
N VAL A 110 7.77 -6.40 -9.29
CA VAL A 110 7.28 -5.22 -10.02
C VAL A 110 6.73 -4.26 -8.97
N VAL A 111 7.59 -3.39 -8.45
CA VAL A 111 7.19 -2.36 -7.49
C VAL A 111 6.59 -1.19 -8.26
N LEU A 112 5.26 -1.09 -8.23
CA LEU A 112 4.55 0.12 -8.66
C LEU A 112 4.76 1.20 -7.59
N SER A 113 5.79 2.04 -7.77
CA SER A 113 6.03 3.19 -6.90
C SER A 113 5.29 4.41 -7.42
N PHE A 114 4.34 4.91 -6.63
CA PHE A 114 3.60 6.13 -6.92
C PHE A 114 4.30 7.30 -6.25
N THR A 115 5.29 7.92 -6.91
CA THR A 115 5.83 9.20 -6.47
C THR A 115 4.79 10.31 -6.68
N SER A 116 4.57 11.17 -5.69
CA SER A 116 3.71 12.34 -5.85
C SER A 116 4.45 13.40 -6.69
N GLY A 117 3.68 14.18 -7.45
CA GLY A 117 4.18 15.02 -8.56
C GLY A 117 4.84 16.34 -8.17
N VAL A 118 5.66 16.37 -7.11
CA VAL A 118 6.57 17.50 -6.85
C VAL A 118 7.93 16.92 -6.46
N GLU A 119 8.97 17.44 -7.09
CA GLU A 119 10.29 16.81 -7.18
C GLU A 119 10.91 16.46 -5.82
N GLU A 120 11.52 15.26 -5.81
CA GLU A 120 12.27 14.64 -4.70
C GLU A 120 11.50 14.57 -3.38
N GLY A 121 10.58 13.60 -3.28
CA GLY A 121 10.02 13.21 -1.99
C GLY A 121 11.15 12.86 -1.01
N VAL A 122 11.46 13.77 -0.09
CA VAL A 122 12.52 13.63 0.92
C VAL A 122 12.24 12.45 1.84
N ASN A 123 10.95 12.19 2.12
CA ASN A 123 10.48 11.08 2.93
C ASN A 123 9.32 10.35 2.22
N TRP A 124 9.27 9.03 2.35
CA TRP A 124 8.30 8.14 1.70
C TRP A 124 7.92 6.95 2.59
N VAL A 125 6.95 6.16 2.13
CA VAL A 125 6.55 4.90 2.80
C VAL A 125 7.28 3.72 2.19
N ASP A 126 7.87 2.89 3.03
CA ASP A 126 8.54 1.64 2.66
C ASP A 126 7.78 0.44 3.25
N ILE A 127 7.70 -0.64 2.47
CA ILE A 127 7.09 -1.91 2.87
C ILE A 127 8.18 -2.98 2.80
N VAL A 128 8.60 -3.47 3.96
CA VAL A 128 9.69 -4.42 4.08
C VAL A 128 9.13 -5.81 4.33
N THR A 129 9.54 -6.77 3.49
CA THR A 129 9.22 -8.20 3.67
C THR A 129 10.02 -8.77 4.84
N ALA A 130 9.49 -9.85 5.43
CA ALA A 130 10.04 -10.42 6.65
C ALA A 130 10.36 -11.91 6.48
N GLU A 131 11.37 -12.38 7.19
CA GLU A 131 11.70 -13.81 7.27
C GLU A 131 10.66 -14.57 8.10
N THR A 132 10.67 -15.89 7.99
CA THR A 132 9.79 -16.78 8.76
C THR A 132 9.85 -16.48 10.26
N GLY A 133 8.69 -16.24 10.87
CA GLY A 133 8.55 -15.95 12.31
C GLY A 133 8.49 -14.44 12.64
N THR A 134 8.69 -13.57 11.65
CA THR A 134 8.52 -12.11 11.78
C THR A 134 7.46 -11.60 10.80
N GLY A 135 6.80 -10.49 11.15
CA GLY A 135 5.79 -9.86 10.29
C GLY A 135 6.40 -8.80 9.38
N PRO A 136 5.83 -8.55 8.18
CA PRO A 136 6.26 -7.44 7.32
C PRO A 136 6.05 -6.10 8.02
N VAL A 137 6.83 -5.09 7.64
CA VAL A 137 6.83 -3.77 8.27
C VAL A 137 6.46 -2.71 7.25
N ILE A 138 5.51 -1.84 7.61
CA ILE A 138 5.23 -0.59 6.90
C ILE A 138 5.81 0.55 7.76
N ARG A 139 6.63 1.42 7.16
CA ARG A 139 7.33 2.49 7.88
C ARG A 139 7.53 3.74 7.03
N SER A 140 7.65 4.88 7.70
CA SER A 140 8.20 6.10 7.09
C SER A 140 9.72 5.99 6.99
N VAL A 141 10.28 6.38 5.86
CA VAL A 141 11.72 6.43 5.58
C VAL A 141 12.05 7.71 4.84
N GLY A 142 13.28 8.17 4.88
CA GLY A 142 13.67 9.41 4.22
C GLY A 142 14.95 10.02 4.77
N ALA A 143 15.30 11.21 4.28
CA ALA A 143 16.48 11.92 4.74
C ALA A 143 16.26 12.62 6.09
N ASP A 144 15.02 12.95 6.44
CA ASP A 144 14.72 13.63 7.71
C ASP A 144 14.82 12.68 8.90
N THR A 145 15.29 13.19 10.03
CA THR A 145 15.55 12.38 11.23
C THR A 145 14.26 11.89 11.91
N ASN A 146 13.20 12.70 11.90
CA ASN A 146 11.92 12.37 12.52
C ASN A 146 10.81 12.61 11.51
N VAL A 147 10.11 11.53 11.14
CA VAL A 147 9.01 11.57 10.18
C VAL A 147 7.92 10.65 10.66
N ASP A 148 6.71 11.17 10.77
CA ASP A 148 5.55 10.38 11.18
C ASP A 148 5.07 9.46 10.06
N LEU A 149 4.42 8.36 10.43
CA LEU A 149 3.57 7.60 9.52
C LEU A 149 2.12 8.02 9.78
N VAL A 150 1.57 8.84 8.88
CA VAL A 150 0.23 9.41 9.05
C VAL A 150 -0.82 8.51 8.40
N PHE A 151 -1.82 8.12 9.17
CA PHE A 151 -3.04 7.47 8.69
C PHE A 151 -4.18 8.48 8.71
N ASP A 152 -4.57 9.00 7.54
CA ASP A 152 -5.63 10.00 7.39
C ASP A 152 -6.87 9.38 6.72
N THR A 153 -7.97 9.30 7.47
CA THR A 153 -9.24 8.74 6.99
C THR A 153 -10.13 9.85 6.43
N LYS A 154 -10.93 9.53 5.42
CA LYS A 154 -11.80 10.54 4.80
C LYS A 154 -13.08 10.73 5.61
N GLY A 155 -13.37 11.97 6.02
CA GLY A 155 -14.63 12.32 6.68
C GLY A 155 -14.69 11.78 8.12
N THR A 156 -15.72 11.01 8.44
CA THR A 156 -15.90 10.35 9.76
C THR A 156 -15.41 8.90 9.76
N GLY A 157 -14.50 8.54 8.85
CA GLY A 157 -13.96 7.18 8.78
C GLY A 157 -13.02 6.90 9.95
N ASP A 158 -13.03 5.67 10.46
CA ASP A 158 -12.13 5.22 11.53
C ASP A 158 -10.95 4.41 10.95
N ILE A 159 -9.86 4.32 11.73
CA ILE A 159 -8.78 3.34 11.48
C ILE A 159 -9.23 2.01 12.11
N ASP A 160 -9.74 1.10 11.28
CA ASP A 160 -10.20 -0.22 11.72
C ASP A 160 -9.05 -1.26 11.66
N VAL A 161 -8.68 -1.80 12.82
CA VAL A 161 -7.69 -2.90 12.97
C VAL A 161 -8.36 -4.26 13.28
N SER A 162 -9.68 -4.33 13.14
CA SER A 162 -10.54 -5.48 13.41
C SER A 162 -10.34 -6.02 14.82
N THR A 163 -10.02 -7.32 14.96
CA THR A 163 -9.77 -7.97 16.25
C THR A 163 -8.28 -8.05 16.60
N SER A 164 -7.43 -7.32 15.87
CA SER A 164 -5.98 -7.32 16.07
C SER A 164 -5.60 -6.46 17.29
N LYS A 165 -4.48 -6.81 17.92
CA LYS A 165 -3.92 -6.03 19.03
C LYS A 165 -3.00 -4.92 18.50
N ILE A 166 -3.13 -3.72 19.06
CA ILE A 166 -2.10 -2.69 18.97
C ILE A 166 -1.17 -2.88 20.18
N VAL A 167 0.11 -3.15 19.92
CA VAL A 167 1.11 -3.44 20.95
C VAL A 167 2.17 -2.35 21.01
N ASN A 168 2.87 -2.24 22.14
CA ASN A 168 3.92 -1.25 22.37
C ASN A 168 3.47 0.21 22.24
N VAL A 169 2.20 0.48 22.55
CA VAL A 169 1.71 1.85 22.77
C VAL A 169 2.35 2.35 24.07
N VAL A 170 3.06 3.47 24.00
CA VAL A 170 3.69 4.12 25.15
C VAL A 170 2.63 4.88 25.95
N ASP A 171 2.86 5.07 27.25
CA ASP A 171 1.96 5.83 28.11
C ASP A 171 1.72 7.25 27.56
N PRO A 172 0.46 7.72 27.57
CA PRO A 172 0.09 9.00 26.97
C PRO A 172 0.68 10.17 27.75
N THR A 173 1.28 11.13 27.04
CA THR A 173 1.79 12.39 27.62
C THR A 173 0.87 13.58 27.38
N ALA A 174 -0.14 13.44 26.54
CA ALA A 174 -1.12 14.47 26.18
C ALA A 174 -2.53 13.88 26.23
N ASP A 175 -3.53 14.74 26.41
CA ASP A 175 -4.92 14.34 26.66
C ASP A 175 -5.55 13.51 25.51
N GLN A 176 -5.10 13.71 24.27
CA GLN A 176 -5.59 12.96 23.09
C GLN A 176 -4.79 11.68 22.79
N GLY A 177 -3.81 11.33 23.64
CA GLY A 177 -3.01 10.13 23.45
C GLY A 177 -3.80 8.83 23.70
N ALA A 178 -3.39 7.76 23.05
CA ALA A 178 -3.90 6.43 23.35
C ALA A 178 -3.36 5.97 24.72
N ALA A 179 -4.25 5.58 25.64
CA ALA A 179 -3.87 5.03 26.94
C ALA A 179 -3.81 3.50 26.90
N THR A 180 -2.77 2.92 27.49
CA THR A 180 -2.76 1.47 27.74
C THR A 180 -3.71 1.11 28.88
N LYS A 181 -4.21 -0.13 28.91
CA LYS A 181 -5.04 -0.58 30.06
C LYS A 181 -4.28 -0.43 31.38
N LYS A 182 -2.99 -0.75 31.40
CA LYS A 182 -2.15 -0.60 32.60
C LYS A 182 -2.10 0.86 33.06
N TYR A 183 -1.87 1.80 32.14
CA TYR A 183 -1.88 3.22 32.47
C TYR A 183 -3.20 3.63 33.11
N VAL A 184 -4.33 3.21 32.52
CA VAL A 184 -5.66 3.52 33.07
C VAL A 184 -5.85 2.87 34.44
N ASP A 185 -5.50 1.60 34.62
CA ASP A 185 -5.65 0.88 35.89
C ASP A 185 -4.80 1.46 37.02
N ASP A 186 -3.61 1.96 36.72
CA ASP A 186 -2.73 2.58 37.72
C ASP A 186 -3.22 3.99 38.12
N ASN A 187 -3.89 4.69 37.21
CA ASN A 187 -4.37 6.07 37.42
C ASN A 187 -5.81 6.16 37.93
N ILE A 188 -6.67 5.21 37.59
CA ILE A 188 -8.03 5.10 38.12
C ILE A 188 -7.95 4.27 39.38
N GLY A 189 -8.14 4.93 40.53
CA GLY A 189 -8.04 4.30 41.84
C GLY A 189 -8.85 3.01 41.99
N PHE A 190 -8.31 2.06 42.75
CA PHE A 190 -8.91 0.75 43.02
C PHE A 190 -9.37 0.65 44.47
N ASP A 191 -10.42 -0.12 44.74
CA ASP A 191 -10.95 -0.33 46.09
C ASP A 191 -10.18 -1.46 46.82
N LEU A 192 -9.71 -1.16 48.03
CA LEU A 192 -9.02 -2.08 48.93
C LEU A 192 -9.94 -2.67 49.99
N GLY A 193 -11.15 -2.14 50.17
CA GLY A 193 -12.10 -2.55 51.19
C GLY A 193 -11.94 -1.80 52.53
N GLU A 194 -12.42 -2.42 53.61
CA GLU A 194 -12.47 -1.82 54.95
C GLU A 194 -11.28 -2.27 55.81
N PHE A 195 -10.61 -1.30 56.45
CA PHE A 195 -9.51 -1.49 57.39
C PHE A 195 -9.76 -0.66 58.64
N THR A 196 -9.14 -1.05 59.76
CA THR A 196 -9.03 -0.12 60.88
C THR A 196 -8.02 0.98 60.54
N VAL A 197 -8.13 2.17 61.15
CA VAL A 197 -7.17 3.27 60.92
C VAL A 197 -5.72 2.83 61.15
N ALA A 198 -5.48 1.98 62.15
CA ALA A 198 -4.16 1.43 62.46
C ALA A 198 -3.73 0.27 61.52
N GLY A 199 -4.67 -0.33 60.79
CA GLY A 199 -4.47 -1.49 59.92
C GLY A 199 -4.39 -1.16 58.43
N LEU A 200 -4.37 0.13 58.06
CA LEU A 200 -4.26 0.53 56.66
C LEU A 200 -2.93 0.04 56.05
N PRO A 201 -2.95 -0.55 54.84
CA PRO A 201 -1.73 -1.02 54.18
C PRO A 201 -0.84 0.16 53.75
N THR A 202 0.43 -0.09 53.44
CA THR A 202 1.37 0.98 53.05
C THR A 202 0.88 1.76 51.83
N ALA A 203 0.80 3.09 51.95
CA ALA A 203 0.27 3.97 50.92
C ALA A 203 1.06 3.90 49.60
N SER A 204 2.39 3.82 49.66
CA SER A 204 3.26 3.74 48.47
C SER A 204 3.09 2.47 47.64
N SER A 205 2.66 1.38 48.25
CA SER A 205 2.34 0.13 47.53
C SER A 205 0.92 0.15 46.94
N ASN A 206 0.13 1.17 47.26
CA ASN A 206 -1.28 1.27 46.94
C ASN A 206 -1.65 2.67 46.43
N ALA A 207 -0.79 3.29 45.61
CA ALA A 207 -1.06 4.61 45.06
C ALA A 207 -2.41 4.64 44.35
N ASN A 208 -3.17 5.73 44.53
CA ASN A 208 -4.56 5.88 44.07
C ASN A 208 -5.58 4.88 44.67
N GLY A 209 -5.16 3.95 45.53
CA GLY A 209 -6.05 3.04 46.22
C GLY A 209 -7.02 3.76 47.15
N TRP A 210 -8.26 3.29 47.19
CA TRP A 210 -9.33 3.76 48.07
C TRP A 210 -9.58 2.71 49.15
N ALA A 211 -9.86 3.15 50.37
CA ALA A 211 -10.23 2.26 51.46
C ALA A 211 -11.25 2.94 52.40
N LEU A 212 -12.02 2.14 53.12
CA LEU A 212 -12.79 2.58 54.28
C LEU A 212 -11.94 2.38 55.53
N ALA A 213 -11.64 3.46 56.24
CA ALA A 213 -10.92 3.43 57.50
C ALA A 213 -11.91 3.54 58.67
N THR A 214 -11.90 2.57 59.57
CA THR A 214 -12.78 2.51 60.75
C THR A 214 -11.98 2.81 62.02
N ASP A 215 -12.47 3.75 62.83
CA ASP A 215 -11.86 4.10 64.11
C ASP A 215 -12.28 3.14 65.24
N ALA A 216 -11.70 3.30 66.43
CA ALA A 216 -12.01 2.46 67.59
C ALA A 216 -13.45 2.66 68.12
N GLY A 217 -14.12 3.75 67.74
CA GLY A 217 -15.51 4.07 68.07
C GLY A 217 -16.53 3.54 67.06
N GLY A 218 -16.07 2.92 65.96
CA GLY A 218 -16.90 2.40 64.88
C GLY A 218 -17.27 3.43 63.81
N GLY A 219 -16.73 4.65 63.87
CA GLY A 219 -16.89 5.66 62.83
C GLY A 219 -16.07 5.30 61.58
N ARG A 220 -16.64 5.52 60.40
CA ARG A 220 -16.01 5.21 59.11
C ARG A 220 -15.57 6.46 58.37
N THR A 221 -14.54 6.35 57.57
CA THR A 221 -14.03 7.46 56.75
C THR A 221 -13.46 6.89 55.46
N VAL A 222 -13.79 7.51 54.33
CA VAL A 222 -13.19 7.15 53.04
C VAL A 222 -11.82 7.81 52.96
N VAL A 223 -10.79 7.00 52.76
CA VAL A 223 -9.42 7.45 52.56
C VAL A 223 -8.95 7.05 51.16
N ARG A 224 -8.09 7.89 50.57
CA ARG A 224 -7.40 7.61 49.31
C ARG A 224 -5.91 7.77 49.52
N SER A 225 -5.13 6.83 49.01
CA SER A 225 -3.67 6.93 48.95
C SER A 225 -3.24 7.86 47.81
N ASP A 226 -2.35 8.80 48.08
CA ASP A 226 -1.66 9.62 47.07
C ASP A 226 -0.32 8.98 46.62
N GLY A 227 -0.02 7.76 47.09
CA GLY A 227 1.24 7.08 46.84
C GLY A 227 2.36 7.45 47.82
N THR A 228 2.12 8.38 48.75
CA THR A 228 3.03 8.67 49.87
C THR A 228 2.32 8.44 51.20
N ASP A 229 1.10 8.94 51.35
CA ASP A 229 0.26 8.84 52.54
C ASP A 229 -1.19 8.50 52.20
N TRP A 230 -1.96 8.12 53.24
CA TRP A 230 -3.42 8.09 53.17
C TRP A 230 -4.01 9.47 53.47
N LYS A 231 -4.85 9.97 52.56
CA LYS A 231 -5.59 11.22 52.72
C LYS A 231 -7.06 10.93 52.96
N VAL A 232 -7.64 11.58 53.96
CA VAL A 232 -9.09 11.56 54.21
C VAL A 232 -9.79 12.30 53.08
N VAL A 233 -10.72 11.63 52.41
CA VAL A 233 -11.52 12.20 51.32
C VAL A 233 -12.92 12.58 51.80
N VAL A 234 -13.54 11.76 52.64
CA VAL A 234 -14.88 12.00 53.22
C VAL A 234 -14.96 11.41 54.63
N VAL A 235 -15.51 12.16 55.58
CA VAL A 235 -15.82 11.70 56.95
C VAL A 235 -17.31 11.37 57.05
N GLU A 236 -17.67 10.30 57.78
CA GLU A 236 -19.08 9.94 58.03
C GLU A 236 -19.85 11.09 58.69
N GLY A 237 -21.05 11.40 58.18
CA GLY A 237 -21.89 12.51 58.65
C GLY A 237 -21.82 13.82 57.83
N ALA A 238 -20.95 13.91 56.81
CA ALA A 238 -20.98 15.01 55.86
C ALA A 238 -22.27 14.99 55.03
N THR A 239 -23.16 15.97 55.25
CA THR A 239 -24.39 16.09 54.47
C THR A 239 -24.06 16.70 53.11
N VAL A 240 -24.15 15.93 52.04
CA VAL A 240 -24.06 16.46 50.66
C VAL A 240 -25.39 17.15 50.36
N THR A 241 -25.42 18.48 50.44
CA THR A 241 -26.57 19.25 49.97
C THR A 241 -26.47 19.36 48.45
N THR A 242 -27.44 18.77 47.75
CA THR A 242 -27.60 18.87 46.30
C THR A 242 -28.14 20.23 45.89
#